data_AF-A0A0C3EPA6-F1
#
_entry.id   AF-A0A0C3EPA6-F1
#
_cell.length_a   1.000
_cell.length_b   1.000
_cell.length_c   1.000
_cell.angle_alpha   90.00
_cell.angle_beta   90.00
_cell.angle_gamma   90.00
#
_symmetry.space_group_name_H-M   'P 1'
#
loop_
_entity.id
_entity.type
_entity.pdbx_description
1 polymer ?
#
loop_
_entity_poly.entity_id
_entity_poly.type
_entity_poly.pdbx_seq_one_letter_code
_entity_poly.pdbx_strand_id
1 'polypeptide(L)'
;MAAIFIPCRSFVIPTLEPEKPVFPKDTNGLICALEPAYIAQMLHAYKFLVVRDVEMLRDRSAEYYATTRGRLFNRKFAEFSPEGPERDQHWAALEKVFTTAKIWYDKTNGKWLMGGTFSYADIVIASFLFWFKTTLHDDEWEKVAAWHDGQWSTLLVDVESECKVR
;
A
#
# COMPACT_ATOMS: atom_id res chain seq x y z
N MET A 1 -15.35 -4.74 12.01
CA MET A 1 -14.09 -4.49 11.27
C MET A 1 -14.34 -3.39 10.25
N ALA A 2 -14.61 -2.17 10.72
CA ALA A 2 -14.92 -1.01 9.89
C ALA A 2 -14.27 0.21 10.56
N ALA A 3 -13.75 1.12 9.74
CA ALA A 3 -13.14 2.41 10.11
C ALA A 3 -11.65 2.43 10.50
N ILE A 4 -10.75 1.94 9.64
CA ILE A 4 -9.31 2.32 9.71
C ILE A 4 -8.89 3.23 8.56
N PHE A 5 -9.60 3.22 7.44
CA PHE A 5 -9.24 4.05 6.30
C PHE A 5 -10.39 5.01 6.01
N ILE A 6 -10.09 6.30 6.18
CA ILE A 6 -10.97 7.41 5.86
C ILE A 6 -11.29 7.27 4.36
N PRO A 7 -12.55 7.06 3.95
CA PRO A 7 -12.88 6.96 2.53
C PRO A 7 -12.50 8.28 1.86
N CYS A 8 -11.94 8.17 0.64
CA CYS A 8 -11.55 9.24 -0.27
C CYS A 8 -12.41 10.50 -0.09
N ARG A 9 -12.04 11.32 0.89
CA ARG A 9 -12.64 12.62 1.14
C ARG A 9 -11.95 13.48 0.12
N SER A 10 -12.72 14.09 -0.77
CA SER A 10 -12.27 14.94 -1.88
C SER A 10 -11.07 15.80 -1.48
N PHE A 11 -9.87 15.24 -1.60
CA PHE A 11 -8.65 15.94 -1.27
C PHE A 11 -8.40 16.76 -2.52
N VAL A 12 -8.78 18.03 -2.45
CA VAL A 12 -8.33 19.03 -3.41
C VAL A 12 -6.82 19.13 -3.17
N ILE A 13 -6.03 18.36 -3.92
CA ILE A 13 -4.58 18.51 -3.98
C ILE A 13 -4.35 19.78 -4.81
N PRO A 14 -4.00 20.94 -4.21
CA PRO A 14 -4.15 22.23 -4.89
C PRO A 14 -3.03 22.58 -5.89
N THR A 15 -2.21 21.63 -6.34
CA THR A 15 -0.87 21.97 -6.86
C THR A 15 -0.32 21.06 -7.95
N LEU A 16 -1.15 20.45 -8.78
CA LEU A 16 -0.67 19.84 -10.03
C LEU A 16 -1.28 20.56 -11.22
N GLU A 17 -0.39 20.91 -12.16
CA GLU A 17 -0.65 21.71 -13.35
C GLU A 17 -2.01 21.37 -13.98
N PRO A 18 -2.84 22.37 -14.37
CA PRO A 18 -4.17 22.13 -14.93
C PRO A 18 -4.17 21.22 -16.18
N GLU A 19 -3.01 21.03 -16.82
CA GLU A 19 -2.81 20.13 -17.96
C GLU A 19 -2.68 18.63 -17.58
N LYS A 20 -2.38 18.30 -16.31
CA LYS A 20 -2.24 16.92 -15.81
C LYS A 20 -3.10 16.69 -14.56
N PRO A 21 -4.43 16.56 -14.71
CA PRO A 21 -5.30 16.33 -13.57
C PRO A 21 -5.05 14.94 -12.94
N VAL A 22 -4.79 14.92 -11.64
CA VAL A 22 -4.65 13.69 -10.82
C VAL A 22 -5.92 12.84 -10.83
N PHE A 23 -7.06 13.48 -11.03
CA PHE A 23 -8.34 12.82 -11.28
C PHE A 23 -8.75 13.09 -12.73
N PRO A 24 -8.39 12.21 -13.68
CA PRO A 24 -8.85 12.34 -15.06
C PRO A 24 -10.38 12.38 -15.15
N LYS A 25 -10.88 12.96 -16.24
CA LYS A 25 -12.33 13.12 -16.47
C LYS A 25 -13.08 11.80 -16.25
N ASP A 26 -14.16 11.87 -15.49
CA ASP A 26 -15.10 10.76 -15.20
C ASP A 26 -14.48 9.53 -14.50
N THR A 27 -13.31 9.67 -13.85
CA THR A 27 -12.64 8.55 -13.15
C THR A 27 -12.87 8.48 -11.63
N ASN A 28 -13.43 9.54 -11.03
CA ASN A 28 -13.58 9.66 -9.57
C ASN A 28 -14.22 8.43 -8.91
N GLY A 29 -15.33 7.91 -9.47
CA GLY A 29 -16.02 6.75 -8.91
C GLY A 29 -15.16 5.47 -8.92
N LEU A 30 -14.39 5.26 -9.99
CA LEU A 30 -13.50 4.10 -10.12
C LEU A 30 -12.31 4.20 -9.17
N ILE A 31 -11.69 5.38 -9.09
CA ILE A 31 -10.57 5.64 -8.18
C ILE A 31 -11.02 5.49 -6.72
N CYS A 32 -12.20 5.98 -6.35
CA CYS A 32 -12.77 5.79 -5.02
C CYS A 32 -13.01 4.32 -4.66
N ALA A 33 -13.28 3.45 -5.65
CA ALA A 33 -13.48 2.02 -5.42
C ALA A 33 -12.15 1.25 -5.30
N LEU A 34 -11.07 1.76 -5.91
CA LEU A 34 -9.76 1.11 -5.94
C LEU A 34 -9.14 0.95 -4.56
N GLU A 35 -9.07 2.03 -3.78
CA GLU A 35 -8.41 2.02 -2.47
C GLU A 35 -9.04 0.98 -1.51
N PRO A 36 -10.38 0.95 -1.30
CA PRO A 36 -11.00 -0.09 -0.49
C PRO A 36 -10.76 -1.51 -1.03
N ALA A 37 -10.78 -1.68 -2.36
CA ALA A 37 -10.54 -2.97 -2.99
C ALA A 37 -9.10 -3.45 -2.74
N TYR A 38 -8.12 -2.56 -2.82
CA TYR A 38 -6.72 -2.87 -2.56
C TYR A 38 -6.47 -3.16 -1.07
N ILE A 39 -7.02 -2.33 -0.17
CA ILE A 39 -6.92 -2.54 1.28
C ILE A 39 -7.52 -3.88 1.70
N ALA A 40 -8.66 -4.27 1.11
CA ALA A 40 -9.30 -5.54 1.42
C ALA A 40 -8.38 -6.75 1.13
N GLN A 41 -7.53 -6.68 0.10
CA GLN A 41 -6.57 -7.75 -0.20
C GLN A 41 -5.48 -7.87 0.89
N MET A 42 -5.09 -6.73 1.47
CA MET A 42 -4.02 -6.69 2.48
C MET A 42 -4.45 -7.20 3.86
N LEU A 43 -5.75 -7.37 4.11
CA LEU A 43 -6.29 -7.75 5.42
C LEU A 43 -5.59 -8.99 6.00
N HIS A 44 -5.25 -9.96 5.15
CA HIS A 44 -4.58 -11.18 5.56
C HIS A 44 -3.09 -10.97 5.89
N ALA A 45 -2.42 -9.98 5.30
CA ALA A 45 -1.03 -9.64 5.62
C ALA A 45 -0.92 -8.55 6.71
N TYR A 46 -2.02 -7.88 7.05
CA TYR A 46 -2.01 -6.67 7.88
C TYR A 46 -1.39 -6.89 9.27
N LYS A 47 -1.59 -8.07 9.88
CA LYS A 47 -1.00 -8.34 11.20
C LYS A 47 0.54 -8.39 11.15
N PHE A 48 1.11 -8.92 10.07
CA PHE A 48 2.55 -8.91 9.85
C PHE A 48 3.08 -7.48 9.71
N LEU A 49 2.41 -6.65 8.90
CA LEU A 49 2.76 -5.25 8.72
C LEU A 49 2.67 -4.46 10.05
N VAL A 50 1.68 -4.76 10.89
CA VAL A 50 1.56 -4.18 12.23
C VAL A 50 2.72 -4.58 13.15
N VAL A 51 3.25 -5.80 13.03
CA VAL A 51 4.46 -6.19 13.79
C VAL A 51 5.65 -5.34 13.37
N ARG A 52 5.86 -5.16 12.06
CA ARG A 52 6.92 -4.31 11.50
C ARG A 52 6.76 -2.83 11.87
N ASP A 53 5.54 -2.30 11.83
CA ASP A 53 5.24 -0.94 12.29
C ASP A 53 5.70 -0.72 13.74
N VAL A 54 5.39 -1.66 14.64
CA VAL A 54 5.74 -1.53 16.07
C VAL A 54 7.25 -1.54 16.29
N GLU A 55 8.00 -2.33 15.53
CA GLU A 55 9.46 -2.39 15.59
C GLU A 55 10.12 -1.06 15.18
N MET A 56 9.50 -0.31 14.26
CA MET A 56 10.00 0.99 13.79
C MET A 56 9.58 2.17 14.71
N LEU A 57 8.48 2.04 15.44
CA LEU A 57 7.93 3.12 16.27
C LEU A 57 8.74 3.32 17.56
N ARG A 58 8.78 4.57 18.05
CA ARG A 58 9.30 4.89 19.40
C ARG A 58 8.45 4.24 20.48
N ASP A 59 9.04 3.85 21.60
CA ASP A 59 8.43 3.08 22.70
C ASP A 59 6.98 3.46 23.04
N ARG A 60 6.73 4.75 23.31
CA ARG A 60 5.37 5.23 23.66
C ARG A 60 4.36 5.01 22.52
N SER A 61 4.77 5.26 21.28
CA SER A 61 3.93 5.07 20.11
C SER A 61 3.74 3.59 19.80
N ALA A 62 4.80 2.79 19.96
CA ALA A 62 4.80 1.34 19.79
C ALA A 62 3.80 0.67 20.75
N GLU A 63 3.83 1.02 22.04
CA GLU A 63 2.91 0.49 23.06
C GLU A 63 1.45 0.84 22.74
N TYR A 64 1.18 2.11 22.42
CA TYR A 64 -0.16 2.55 22.05
C TYR A 64 -0.65 1.85 20.78
N TYR A 65 0.20 1.72 19.76
CA TYR A 65 -0.12 1.07 18.50
C TYR A 65 -0.41 -0.42 18.71
N ALA A 66 0.47 -1.16 19.37
CA ALA A 66 0.27 -2.57 19.70
C ALA A 66 -1.02 -2.80 20.51
N THR A 67 -1.30 -1.95 21.50
CA THR A 67 -2.50 -2.06 22.33
C THR A 67 -3.77 -1.83 21.51
N THR A 68 -3.81 -0.76 20.71
CA THR A 68 -4.99 -0.43 19.89
C THR A 68 -5.25 -1.47 18.82
N ARG A 69 -4.20 -2.03 18.20
CA ARG A 69 -4.35 -3.09 17.20
C ARG A 69 -4.73 -4.42 17.85
N GLY A 70 -4.19 -4.74 19.03
CA GLY A 70 -4.62 -5.91 19.79
C GLY A 70 -6.12 -5.91 20.09
N ARG A 71 -6.68 -4.76 20.48
CA ARG A 71 -8.13 -4.58 20.67
C ARG A 71 -8.91 -4.75 19.35
N LEU A 72 -8.41 -4.16 18.27
CA LEU A 72 -9.03 -4.25 16.95
C LEU A 72 -9.15 -5.69 16.45
N PHE A 73 -8.09 -6.49 16.61
CA PHE A 73 -8.06 -7.90 16.19
C PHE A 73 -8.58 -8.87 17.25
N ASN A 74 -8.95 -8.37 18.43
CA ASN A 74 -9.30 -9.16 19.59
C ASN A 74 -8.27 -10.28 19.87
N ARG A 75 -6.98 -9.93 19.78
CA ARG A 75 -5.85 -10.86 19.90
C ARG A 75 -4.67 -10.18 20.56
N LYS A 76 -3.82 -10.93 21.25
CA LYS A 76 -2.58 -10.39 21.83
C LYS A 76 -1.60 -10.05 20.71
N PHE A 77 -0.92 -8.91 20.82
CA PHE A 77 0.07 -8.46 19.83
C PHE A 77 1.16 -9.52 19.54
N ALA A 78 1.65 -10.22 20.56
CA ALA A 78 2.65 -11.29 20.40
C ALA A 78 2.21 -12.45 19.50
N GLU A 79 0.92 -12.59 19.24
CA GLU A 79 0.34 -13.64 18.38
C GLU A 79 0.03 -13.12 16.97
N PHE A 80 0.44 -11.91 16.61
CA PHE A 80 0.02 -11.29 15.35
C PHE A 80 0.64 -11.95 14.14
N SER A 81 1.94 -12.25 14.18
CA SER A 81 2.67 -12.87 13.08
C SER A 81 3.95 -13.55 13.59
N PRO A 82 3.83 -14.60 14.43
CA PRO A 82 4.99 -15.37 14.88
C PRO A 82 5.71 -16.01 13.69
N GLU A 83 7.01 -16.24 13.82
CA GLU A 83 7.81 -16.89 12.78
C GLU A 83 7.33 -18.31 12.47
N GLY A 84 7.62 -18.75 11.24
CA GLY A 84 7.15 -20.02 10.70
C GLY A 84 5.81 -19.88 9.97
N PRO A 85 4.93 -20.91 10.02
CA PRO A 85 3.81 -21.04 9.08
C PRO A 85 2.84 -19.85 9.03
N GLU A 86 2.61 -19.17 10.17
CA GLU A 86 1.70 -18.00 10.20
C GLU A 86 2.33 -16.79 9.48
N ARG A 87 3.62 -16.52 9.69
CA ARG A 87 4.33 -15.46 8.95
C ARG A 87 4.47 -15.81 7.46
N ASP A 88 4.67 -17.08 7.12
CA ASP A 88 4.71 -17.53 5.72
C ASP A 88 3.36 -17.28 5.00
N GLN A 89 2.24 -17.50 5.70
CA GLN A 89 0.91 -17.18 5.17
C GLN A 89 0.70 -15.68 4.95
N HIS A 90 1.20 -14.83 5.87
CA HIS A 90 1.15 -13.39 5.69
C HIS A 90 2.00 -12.93 4.50
N TRP A 91 3.17 -13.51 4.30
CA TRP A 91 4.02 -13.27 3.13
C TRP A 91 3.33 -13.67 1.83
N ALA A 92 2.73 -14.86 1.77
CA ALA A 92 1.98 -15.31 0.60
C ALA A 92 0.76 -14.40 0.31
N ALA A 93 0.08 -13.94 1.36
CA ALA A 93 -1.00 -12.97 1.22
C ALA A 93 -0.50 -11.62 0.68
N LEU A 94 0.65 -11.15 1.14
CA LEU A 94 1.27 -9.91 0.66
C LEU A 94 1.67 -10.03 -0.82
N GLU A 95 2.32 -11.12 -1.21
CA GLU A 95 2.67 -11.39 -2.62
C GLU A 95 1.42 -11.42 -3.52
N LYS A 96 0.31 -11.98 -3.02
CA LYS A 96 -0.97 -12.00 -3.73
C LYS A 96 -1.56 -10.60 -3.94
N VAL A 97 -1.41 -9.69 -2.97
CA VAL A 97 -1.82 -8.27 -3.12
C VAL A 97 -1.11 -7.65 -4.31
N PHE A 98 0.20 -7.83 -4.40
CA PHE A 98 1.02 -7.33 -5.50
C PHE A 98 0.69 -8.00 -6.82
N THR A 99 0.54 -9.32 -6.83
CA THR A 99 0.10 -10.06 -8.02
C THR A 99 -1.23 -9.53 -8.55
N THR A 100 -2.16 -9.19 -7.65
CA THR A 100 -3.46 -8.61 -8.02
C THR A 100 -3.29 -7.21 -8.62
N ALA A 101 -2.49 -6.34 -8.00
CA ALA A 101 -2.19 -5.02 -8.57
C ALA A 101 -1.51 -5.14 -9.93
N LYS A 102 -0.59 -6.11 -10.09
CA LYS A 102 0.09 -6.36 -11.36
C LYS A 102 -0.91 -6.67 -12.46
N ILE A 103 -1.89 -7.53 -12.19
CA ILE A 103 -2.96 -7.83 -13.14
C ILE A 103 -3.67 -6.55 -13.58
N TRP A 104 -3.89 -5.57 -12.70
CA TRP A 104 -4.51 -4.31 -13.08
C TRP A 104 -3.63 -3.48 -14.02
N TYR A 105 -2.33 -3.34 -13.72
CA TYR A 105 -1.39 -2.64 -14.60
C TYR A 105 -1.27 -3.33 -15.97
N ASP A 106 -1.17 -4.67 -15.99
CA ASP A 106 -1.06 -5.48 -17.21
C ASP A 106 -2.32 -5.42 -18.10
N LYS A 107 -3.46 -4.94 -17.57
CA LYS A 107 -4.71 -4.75 -18.34
C LYS A 107 -4.77 -3.41 -19.09
N THR A 108 -3.76 -2.57 -18.93
CA THR A 108 -3.72 -1.24 -19.56
C THR A 108 -2.65 -1.18 -20.64
N ASN A 109 -2.86 -0.32 -21.64
CA ASN A 109 -1.83 -0.02 -22.63
C ASN A 109 -1.02 1.19 -22.14
N GLY A 110 -0.06 0.94 -21.26
CA GLY A 110 0.84 1.95 -20.71
C GLY A 110 1.42 1.53 -19.36
N LYS A 111 2.08 2.45 -18.67
CA LYS A 111 2.72 2.17 -17.37
C LYS A 111 1.86 2.49 -16.15
N TRP A 112 0.74 3.20 -16.35
CA TRP A 112 -0.17 3.64 -15.28
C TRP A 112 -1.47 2.86 -15.29
N LEU A 113 -2.23 2.89 -14.20
CA LEU A 113 -3.55 2.25 -14.10
C LEU A 113 -4.60 2.85 -15.05
N MET A 114 -4.33 4.03 -15.62
CA MET A 114 -5.11 4.64 -16.69
C MET A 114 -4.34 4.60 -18.03
N GLY A 115 -3.45 3.62 -18.22
CA GLY A 115 -2.61 3.43 -19.40
C GLY A 115 -1.49 4.46 -19.47
N GLY A 116 -1.64 5.47 -20.33
CA GLY A 116 -0.64 6.54 -20.51
C GLY A 116 -0.77 7.70 -19.51
N THR A 117 -1.86 7.73 -18.74
CA THR A 117 -2.19 8.86 -17.86
C THR A 117 -1.88 8.53 -16.41
N PHE A 118 -0.97 9.29 -15.79
CA PHE A 118 -0.74 9.24 -14.36
C PHE A 118 -1.97 9.77 -13.59
N SER A 119 -2.35 9.11 -12.50
CA SER A 119 -3.57 9.44 -11.75
C SER A 119 -3.44 9.15 -10.25
N TYR A 120 -4.45 9.54 -9.47
CA TYR A 120 -4.54 9.21 -8.05
C TYR A 120 -4.52 7.70 -7.80
N ALA A 121 -4.99 6.89 -8.74
CA ALA A 121 -4.94 5.44 -8.63
C ALA A 121 -3.50 4.94 -8.44
N ASP A 122 -2.55 5.48 -9.19
CA ASP A 122 -1.13 5.15 -9.12
C ASP A 122 -0.53 5.63 -7.79
N ILE A 123 -0.94 6.82 -7.33
CA ILE A 123 -0.55 7.38 -6.02
C ILE A 123 -1.01 6.47 -4.87
N VAL A 124 -2.22 5.92 -4.93
CA VAL A 124 -2.73 5.00 -3.91
C VAL A 124 -1.81 3.79 -3.81
N ILE A 125 -1.52 3.10 -4.92
CA ILE A 125 -0.65 1.91 -4.91
C ILE A 125 0.78 2.29 -4.44
N ALA A 126 1.32 3.39 -4.93
CA ALA A 126 2.64 3.88 -4.54
C ALA A 126 2.71 4.23 -3.04
N SER A 127 1.66 4.80 -2.46
CA SER A 127 1.64 5.14 -1.03
C SER A 127 1.77 3.92 -0.13
N PHE A 128 1.15 2.79 -0.51
CA PHE A 128 1.33 1.52 0.19
C PHE A 128 2.74 0.94 -0.01
N LEU A 129 3.28 1.04 -1.23
CA LEU A 129 4.66 0.66 -1.49
C LEU A 129 5.67 1.46 -0.67
N PHE A 130 5.45 2.77 -0.52
CA PHE A 130 6.25 3.63 0.35
C PHE A 130 6.15 3.23 1.81
N TRP A 131 4.94 2.92 2.28
CA TRP A 131 4.75 2.40 3.63
C TRP A 131 5.59 1.14 3.84
N PHE A 132 5.53 0.17 2.94
CA PHE A 132 6.32 -1.06 3.05
C PHE A 132 7.83 -0.82 2.96
N LYS A 133 8.29 0.03 2.04
CA LYS A 133 9.70 0.42 1.94
C LYS A 133 10.22 1.05 3.23
N THR A 134 9.36 1.73 3.98
CA THR A 134 9.73 2.40 5.23
C THR A 134 9.68 1.46 6.44
N THR A 135 8.80 0.46 6.43
CA THR A 135 8.51 -0.36 7.62
C THR A 135 9.10 -1.76 7.58
N LEU A 136 9.23 -2.36 6.40
CA LEU A 136 9.90 -3.65 6.26
C LEU A 136 11.39 -3.49 6.51
N HIS A 137 12.04 -4.56 6.97
CA HIS A 137 13.50 -4.60 7.02
C HIS A 137 14.07 -4.55 5.59
N ASP A 138 15.33 -4.14 5.46
CA ASP A 138 15.98 -3.95 4.15
C ASP A 138 15.90 -5.21 3.27
N ASP A 139 16.18 -6.38 3.84
CA ASP A 139 16.12 -7.68 3.14
C ASP A 139 14.69 -8.06 2.72
N GLU A 140 13.70 -7.70 3.53
CA GLU A 140 12.29 -7.91 3.23
C GLU A 140 11.78 -6.97 2.14
N TRP A 141 12.20 -5.70 2.18
CA TRP A 141 11.91 -4.74 1.13
C TRP A 141 12.56 -5.16 -0.20
N GLU A 142 13.83 -5.60 -0.18
CA GLU A 142 14.51 -6.11 -1.37
C GLU A 142 13.74 -7.27 -2.02
N LYS A 143 13.21 -8.19 -1.20
CA LYS A 143 12.33 -9.27 -1.67
C LYS A 143 11.07 -8.74 -2.34
N VAL A 144 10.37 -7.78 -1.73
CA VAL A 144 9.16 -7.16 -2.31
C VAL A 144 9.50 -6.41 -3.60
N ALA A 145 10.59 -5.65 -3.60
CA ALA A 145 11.05 -4.86 -4.74
C ALA A 145 11.40 -5.75 -5.94
N ALA A 146 11.95 -6.95 -5.70
CA ALA A 146 12.28 -7.92 -6.74
C ALA A 146 11.05 -8.62 -7.36
N TRP A 147 9.87 -8.53 -6.74
CA TRP A 147 8.67 -9.17 -7.29
C TRP A 147 8.30 -8.61 -8.67
N HIS A 148 7.87 -9.53 -9.54
CA HIS A 148 7.45 -9.25 -10.90
C HIS A 148 8.47 -8.42 -11.68
N ASP A 149 9.72 -8.89 -11.69
CA ASP A 149 10.81 -8.31 -12.47
C ASP A 149 11.12 -6.85 -12.10
N GLY A 150 10.98 -6.48 -10.84
CA GLY A 150 11.30 -5.13 -10.38
C GLY A 150 10.21 -4.08 -10.65
N GLN A 151 8.98 -4.51 -10.99
CA GLN A 151 7.89 -3.60 -11.34
C GLN A 151 7.61 -2.58 -10.22
N TRP A 152 7.70 -2.99 -8.95
CA TRP A 152 7.32 -2.14 -7.82
C TRP A 152 8.35 -1.08 -7.48
N SER A 153 9.64 -1.41 -7.55
CA SER A 153 10.69 -0.40 -7.42
C SER A 153 10.64 0.61 -8.56
N THR A 154 10.36 0.14 -9.79
CA THR A 154 10.21 1.01 -10.96
C THR A 154 9.02 1.95 -10.79
N LEU A 155 7.88 1.44 -10.34
CA LEU A 155 6.68 2.23 -10.07
C LEU A 155 6.95 3.35 -9.06
N LEU A 156 7.65 3.06 -7.95
CA LEU A 156 7.98 4.09 -6.97
C LEU A 156 8.80 5.23 -7.57
N VAL A 157 9.86 4.91 -8.33
CA VAL A 157 10.70 5.92 -9.00
C VAL A 157 9.90 6.75 -9.99
N ASP A 158 9.04 6.11 -10.79
CA ASP A 158 8.18 6.78 -11.75
C ASP A 158 7.21 7.77 -11.06
N VAL A 159 6.61 7.36 -9.94
CA VAL A 159 5.67 8.19 -9.18
C VAL A 159 6.39 9.33 -8.47
N GLU A 160 7.57 9.10 -7.89
CA GLU A 160 8.42 10.17 -7.31
C GLU A 160 8.73 11.24 -8.36
N SER A 161 9.10 10.81 -9.57
CA SER A 161 9.39 11.70 -10.69
C SER A 161 8.17 12.52 -11.12
N GLU A 162 6.99 11.92 -11.27
CA GLU A 162 5.77 12.65 -11.63
C GLU A 162 5.32 13.63 -10.52
N CYS A 163 5.41 13.20 -9.26
CA CYS A 163 5.04 14.02 -8.10
C CYS A 163 6.10 15.07 -7.73
N LYS A 164 7.28 15.04 -8.36
CA LYS A 164 8.44 15.90 -8.06
C LYS A 164 8.87 15.81 -6.59
N VAL A 165 8.67 14.65 -5.97
CA VAL A 165 9.11 14.39 -4.59
C VAL A 165 10.61 14.08 -4.65
N ARG A 166 11.41 14.84 -3.90
CA ARG A 166 12.86 14.64 -3.75
C ARG A 166 13.17 14.05 -2.39
#